data_AF-A0A662BBB0-F1
#
_entry.id   AF-A0A662BBB0-F1
#
_cell.length_a   1.000
_cell.length_b   1.000
_cell.length_c   1.000
_cell.angle_alpha   90.00
_cell.angle_beta   90.00
_cell.angle_gamma   90.00
#
_symmetry.space_group_name_H-M   'P 1'
#
loop_
_entity.id
_entity.type
_entity.pdbx_description
1 polymer ?
#
loop_
_entity_poly.entity_id
_entity_poly.type
_entity_poly.pdbx_seq_one_letter_code
_entity_poly.pdbx_strand_id
1 'polypeptide(L)'
;FLGAPENGNYEIHYQEIVKMAGHSCATVAGAYLMTLKGLKALYENEIPKRGEIKVEVRDKAEKGSIGVSASVFTNITGAAGDYGFAGINGKYARRNLLFFNTNIEGFVRFTRMDTGKSVEVDYNPANVVYPGNIMMSAIGPQATVETKKTFPHRWKEMIGVIFNNIDKVVEVR
;
A
#
# COMPACT_ATOMS: atom_id res chain seq x y z
N PHE A 1 -21.51 10.73 -8.96
CA PHE A 1 -21.91 11.96 -8.23
C PHE A 1 -20.97 13.13 -8.53
N LEU A 2 -19.71 13.19 -8.13
CA LEU A 2 -18.83 14.32 -8.50
C LEU A 2 -18.06 14.09 -9.80
N GLY A 3 -18.76 13.75 -10.89
CA GLY A 3 -18.09 13.38 -12.15
C GLY A 3 -17.28 12.08 -12.08
N ALA A 4 -17.65 11.17 -11.18
CA ALA A 4 -17.11 9.80 -11.16
C ALA A 4 -17.45 9.05 -12.47
N PRO A 5 -16.67 8.02 -12.87
CA PRO A 5 -16.92 7.21 -14.04
C PRO A 5 -18.36 6.70 -14.13
N GLU A 6 -18.79 6.37 -15.34
CA GLU A 6 -20.06 5.67 -15.56
C GLU A 6 -20.04 4.36 -14.76
N ASN A 7 -21.07 4.13 -13.94
CA ASN A 7 -21.17 3.07 -12.91
C ASN A 7 -20.29 3.22 -11.65
N GLY A 8 -19.47 4.27 -11.55
CA GLY A 8 -18.74 4.62 -10.33
C GLY A 8 -17.56 3.71 -9.96
N ASN A 9 -17.22 2.76 -10.83
CA ASN A 9 -16.13 1.81 -10.61
C ASN A 9 -14.79 2.38 -11.10
N TYR A 10 -13.73 2.08 -10.35
CA TYR A 10 -12.36 2.37 -10.72
C TYR A 10 -11.56 1.08 -10.73
N GLU A 11 -10.82 0.86 -11.80
CA GLU A 11 -9.70 -0.09 -11.79
C GLU A 11 -8.44 0.69 -11.41
N ILE A 12 -7.63 0.12 -10.51
CA ILE A 12 -6.38 0.73 -10.08
C ILE A 12 -5.27 -0.28 -10.32
N HIS A 13 -4.43 0.02 -11.29
CA HIS A 13 -3.30 -0.81 -11.65
C HIS A 13 -2.04 -0.39 -10.90
N TYR A 14 -1.16 -1.36 -10.65
CA TYR A 14 0.13 -1.11 -10.01
C TYR A 14 0.95 0.00 -10.69
N GLN A 15 0.87 0.13 -12.02
CA GLN A 15 1.58 1.17 -12.77
C GLN A 15 1.14 2.59 -12.40
N GLU A 16 -0.13 2.80 -12.07
CA GLU A 16 -0.65 4.10 -11.63
C GLU A 16 -0.13 4.44 -10.23
N ILE A 17 -0.03 3.44 -9.37
CA ILE A 17 0.58 3.57 -8.05
C ILE A 17 2.08 3.88 -8.16
N VAL A 18 2.79 3.24 -9.10
CA VAL A 18 4.19 3.55 -9.40
C VAL A 18 4.33 4.98 -9.91
N LYS A 19 3.43 5.45 -10.78
CA LYS A 19 3.43 6.82 -11.29
C LYS A 19 3.23 7.84 -10.16
N MET A 20 2.32 7.55 -9.21
CA MET A 20 2.09 8.39 -8.04
C MET A 20 3.28 8.40 -7.07
N ALA A 21 3.91 7.24 -6.83
CA ALA A 21 5.07 7.12 -5.94
C ALA A 21 6.40 7.59 -6.57
N GLY A 22 6.44 7.78 -7.89
CA GLY A 22 7.62 8.18 -8.67
C GLY A 22 8.50 7.02 -9.11
N HIS A 23 8.50 5.88 -8.41
CA HIS A 23 9.18 4.66 -8.85
C HIS A 23 8.61 3.40 -8.19
N SER A 24 8.97 2.25 -8.75
CA SER A 24 8.65 0.94 -8.20
C SER A 24 9.72 0.50 -7.21
N CYS A 25 9.31 0.15 -5.98
CA CYS A 25 10.18 -0.40 -4.95
C CYS A 25 9.40 -1.39 -4.06
N ALA A 26 10.13 -2.11 -3.20
CA ALA A 26 9.55 -3.12 -2.32
C ALA A 26 8.46 -2.56 -1.40
N THR A 27 8.57 -1.30 -0.94
CA THR A 27 7.55 -0.64 -0.13
C THR A 27 6.27 -0.38 -0.93
N VAL A 28 6.39 0.18 -2.13
CA VAL A 28 5.24 0.49 -2.99
C VAL A 28 4.53 -0.79 -3.43
N ALA A 29 5.29 -1.83 -3.81
CA ALA A 29 4.75 -3.15 -4.10
C ALA A 29 4.04 -3.76 -2.89
N GLY A 30 4.69 -3.73 -1.72
CA GLY A 30 4.11 -4.23 -0.47
C GLY A 30 2.79 -3.54 -0.11
N ALA A 31 2.73 -2.21 -0.16
CA ALA A 31 1.52 -1.47 0.16
C ALA A 31 0.37 -1.74 -0.82
N TYR A 32 0.68 -1.87 -2.12
CA TYR A 32 -0.30 -2.27 -3.13
C TYR A 32 -0.86 -3.67 -2.84
N LEU A 33 0.01 -4.65 -2.57
CA LEU A 33 -0.37 -6.04 -2.31
C LEU A 33 -1.11 -6.21 -0.98
N MET A 34 -0.70 -5.51 0.07
CA MET A 34 -1.41 -5.48 1.35
C MET A 34 -2.84 -4.95 1.16
N THR A 35 -3.00 -3.88 0.38
CA THR A 35 -4.34 -3.33 0.10
C THR A 35 -5.16 -4.31 -0.73
N LEU A 36 -4.57 -4.91 -1.77
CA LEU A 36 -5.26 -5.90 -2.62
C LEU A 36 -5.78 -7.09 -1.81
N LYS A 37 -4.91 -7.70 -0.99
CA LYS A 37 -5.26 -8.89 -0.19
C LYS A 37 -6.18 -8.53 0.98
N GLY A 38 -5.92 -7.43 1.66
CA GLY A 38 -6.74 -6.92 2.76
C GLY A 38 -8.15 -6.59 2.31
N LEU A 39 -8.33 -5.82 1.22
CA LEU A 39 -9.67 -5.49 0.72
C LEU A 39 -10.42 -6.72 0.18
N LYS A 40 -9.72 -7.66 -0.46
CA LYS A 40 -10.33 -8.92 -0.90
C LYS A 40 -10.86 -9.74 0.29
N ALA A 41 -10.12 -9.82 1.39
CA ALA A 41 -10.59 -10.50 2.59
C ALA A 41 -11.72 -9.73 3.29
N LEU A 42 -11.64 -8.40 3.32
CA LEU A 42 -12.58 -7.54 4.03
C LEU A 42 -13.95 -7.41 3.34
N TYR A 43 -13.98 -7.44 2.01
CA TYR A 43 -15.20 -7.29 1.22
C TYR A 43 -15.68 -8.58 0.55
N GLU A 44 -14.86 -9.64 0.53
CA GLU A 44 -15.17 -10.94 -0.07
C GLU A 44 -15.59 -10.79 -1.55
N ASN A 45 -16.91 -10.80 -1.82
CA ASN A 45 -17.49 -10.70 -3.15
C ASN A 45 -18.03 -9.29 -3.47
N GLU A 46 -17.99 -8.36 -2.52
CA GLU A 46 -18.42 -6.97 -2.70
C GLU A 46 -17.31 -6.09 -3.27
N ILE A 47 -17.69 -5.03 -3.99
CA ILE A 47 -16.73 -4.03 -4.47
C ILE A 47 -16.40 -3.05 -3.32
N PRO A 48 -15.12 -2.87 -2.97
CA PRO A 48 -14.72 -1.92 -1.94
C PRO A 48 -15.12 -0.49 -2.31
N LYS A 49 -15.75 0.22 -1.36
CA LYS A 49 -16.17 1.60 -1.55
C LYS A 49 -15.11 2.54 -1.03
N ARG A 50 -14.49 3.27 -1.95
CA ARG A 50 -13.49 4.27 -1.57
C ARG A 50 -14.11 5.32 -0.64
N GLY A 51 -13.47 5.62 0.48
CA GLY A 51 -13.98 6.53 1.51
C GLY A 51 -14.91 5.94 2.55
N GLU A 52 -15.25 4.66 2.44
CA GLU A 52 -15.96 3.90 3.49
C GLU A 52 -15.02 2.90 4.18
N ILE A 53 -13.71 3.15 4.09
CA ILE A 53 -12.65 2.32 4.64
C ILE A 53 -11.78 3.20 5.52
N LYS A 54 -11.69 2.86 6.81
CA LYS A 54 -10.68 3.42 7.71
C LYS A 54 -9.39 2.60 7.59
N VAL A 55 -8.26 3.31 7.57
CA VAL A 55 -6.92 2.76 7.50
C VAL A 55 -6.15 3.17 8.76
N GLU A 56 -5.68 2.18 9.50
CA GLU A 56 -4.89 2.39 10.73
C GLU A 56 -3.52 1.77 10.51
N VAL A 57 -2.47 2.58 10.59
CA VAL A 57 -1.07 2.16 10.37
C VAL A 57 -0.35 2.16 11.71
N ARG A 58 0.29 1.02 12.03
CA ARG A 58 0.91 0.78 13.34
C ARG A 58 1.95 1.83 13.72
N ASP A 59 2.77 2.21 12.76
CA ASP A 59 3.92 3.08 12.96
C ASP A 59 3.60 4.55 12.61
N LYS A 60 4.49 5.46 13.04
CA LYS A 60 4.45 6.89 12.69
C LYS A 60 4.77 7.12 11.21
N ALA A 61 4.18 8.14 10.61
CA ALA A 61 4.36 8.48 9.20
C ALA A 61 5.83 8.72 8.82
N GLU A 62 6.61 9.32 9.72
CA GLU A 62 8.01 9.71 9.52
C GLU A 62 8.99 8.55 9.70
N LYS A 63 8.53 7.39 10.20
CA LYS A 63 9.39 6.24 10.43
C LYS A 63 9.70 5.57 9.08
N GLY A 64 10.94 5.70 8.61
CA GLY A 64 11.40 5.03 7.40
C GLY A 64 10.50 5.31 6.19
N SER A 65 9.92 4.27 5.60
CA SER A 65 9.05 4.38 4.42
C SER A 65 7.54 4.27 4.75
N ILE A 66 7.13 4.46 6.01
CA ILE A 66 5.72 4.30 6.41
C ILE A 66 4.81 5.30 5.69
N GLY A 67 5.23 6.57 5.56
CA GLY A 67 4.48 7.57 4.79
C GLY A 67 4.27 7.20 3.31
N VAL A 68 5.22 6.46 2.71
CA VAL A 68 5.08 5.95 1.33
C VAL A 68 4.02 4.85 1.27
N SER A 69 4.00 3.91 2.22
CA SER A 69 2.94 2.90 2.28
C SER A 69 1.57 3.55 2.47
N ALA A 70 1.48 4.55 3.34
CA ALA A 70 0.25 5.26 3.61
C ALA A 70 -0.27 6.05 2.41
N SER A 71 0.60 6.67 1.61
CA SER A 71 0.17 7.36 0.38
C SER A 71 -0.44 6.38 -0.63
N VAL A 72 0.08 5.15 -0.73
CA VAL A 72 -0.50 4.07 -1.54
C VAL A 72 -1.86 3.65 -0.98
N PHE A 73 -1.97 3.44 0.34
CA PHE A 73 -3.25 3.11 0.98
C PHE A 73 -4.31 4.17 0.72
N THR A 74 -3.96 5.45 0.89
CA THR A 74 -4.85 6.57 0.57
C THR A 74 -5.22 6.58 -0.91
N ASN A 75 -4.26 6.33 -1.80
CA ASN A 75 -4.52 6.37 -3.23
C ASN A 75 -5.53 5.29 -3.64
N ILE A 76 -5.52 4.11 -3.02
CA ILE A 76 -6.40 2.96 -3.35
C ILE A 76 -7.72 2.96 -2.57
N THR A 77 -7.69 3.22 -1.27
CA THR A 77 -8.89 3.19 -0.40
C THR A 77 -9.59 4.54 -0.36
N GLY A 78 -8.85 5.61 -0.67
CA GLY A 78 -9.32 6.95 -0.46
C GLY A 78 -9.27 7.47 0.97
N ALA A 79 -8.80 6.67 1.92
CA ALA A 79 -8.66 7.08 3.31
C ALA A 79 -7.52 8.08 3.45
N ALA A 80 -7.81 9.32 3.81
CA ALA A 80 -6.83 10.38 3.99
C ALA A 80 -6.87 10.92 5.43
N GLY A 81 -5.80 11.62 5.80
CA GLY A 81 -5.71 12.38 7.05
C GLY A 81 -6.53 13.67 6.97
N ASP A 82 -6.01 14.74 7.56
CA ASP A 82 -6.62 16.08 7.60
C ASP A 82 -6.76 16.76 6.23
N TYR A 83 -5.86 16.46 5.29
CA TYR A 83 -5.89 16.98 3.91
C TYR A 83 -6.97 16.34 3.04
N GLY A 84 -7.67 15.31 3.54
CA GLY A 84 -8.69 14.61 2.78
C GLY A 84 -9.88 15.50 2.40
N PHE A 85 -10.64 15.05 1.40
CA PHE A 85 -11.90 15.68 1.02
C PHE A 85 -12.87 15.65 2.21
N ALA A 86 -13.38 16.82 2.60
CA ALA A 86 -14.30 16.97 3.73
C ALA A 86 -15.67 16.30 3.51
N GLY A 87 -15.98 15.95 2.26
CA GLY A 87 -17.30 15.52 1.86
C GLY A 87 -18.19 16.72 1.47
N ILE A 88 -19.38 16.40 0.96
CA ILE A 88 -20.41 17.38 0.62
C ILE A 88 -21.70 16.96 1.31
N ASN A 89 -22.30 17.89 2.05
CA ASN A 89 -23.56 17.68 2.77
C ASN A 89 -23.54 16.40 3.63
N GLY A 90 -22.44 16.18 4.35
CA GLY A 90 -22.25 15.01 5.23
C GLY A 90 -21.96 13.69 4.51
N LYS A 91 -21.74 13.68 3.19
CA LYS A 91 -21.50 12.47 2.38
C LYS A 91 -20.13 12.48 1.72
N TYR A 92 -19.64 11.29 1.37
CA TYR A 92 -18.42 11.07 0.57
C TYR A 92 -17.12 11.59 1.21
N ALA A 93 -17.10 11.77 2.53
CA ALA A 93 -15.90 12.22 3.23
C ALA A 93 -14.76 11.23 3.05
N ARG A 94 -13.55 11.77 2.92
CA ARG A 94 -12.28 11.04 2.77
C ARG A 94 -11.26 11.45 3.81
N ARG A 95 -11.50 12.60 4.45
CA ARG A 95 -10.76 13.13 5.58
C ARG A 95 -10.97 12.29 6.83
N ASN A 96 -9.98 12.26 7.71
CA ASN A 96 -10.04 11.61 9.02
C ASN A 96 -10.33 10.09 8.92
N LEU A 97 -9.78 9.44 7.89
CA LEU A 97 -9.89 7.99 7.69
C LEU A 97 -8.53 7.29 7.75
N LEU A 98 -7.43 8.02 7.69
CA LEU A 98 -6.07 7.49 7.85
C LEU A 98 -5.50 7.89 9.21
N PHE A 99 -5.04 6.91 9.98
CA PHE A 99 -4.44 7.10 11.30
C PHE A 99 -3.08 6.42 11.37
N PHE A 100 -2.14 7.04 12.07
CA PHE A 100 -0.80 6.52 12.32
C PHE A 100 -0.60 6.25 13.81
N ASN A 101 0.46 5.51 14.15
CA ASN A 101 0.83 5.22 15.54
C ASN A 101 -0.33 4.53 16.31
N THR A 102 -1.02 3.61 15.64
CA THR A 102 -2.16 2.89 16.20
C THR A 102 -1.71 1.61 16.89
N ASN A 103 -2.44 1.21 17.94
CA ASN A 103 -2.17 -0.03 18.67
C ASN A 103 -2.82 -1.21 17.93
N ILE A 104 -2.12 -1.74 16.93
CA ILE A 104 -2.50 -2.90 16.12
C ILE A 104 -1.32 -3.87 16.03
N GLU A 105 -1.58 -5.15 15.75
CA GLU A 105 -0.52 -6.15 15.66
C GLU A 105 0.16 -6.12 14.30
N GLY A 106 -0.63 -6.10 13.23
CA GLY A 106 -0.16 -6.06 11.85
C GLY A 106 0.40 -4.71 11.43
N PHE A 107 0.94 -4.65 10.20
CA PHE A 107 1.44 -3.41 9.61
C PHE A 107 0.32 -2.36 9.42
N VAL A 108 -0.83 -2.80 8.91
CA VAL A 108 -2.02 -1.96 8.65
C VAL A 108 -3.31 -2.70 8.97
N ARG A 109 -4.30 -1.99 9.51
CA ARG A 109 -5.68 -2.46 9.63
C ARG A 109 -6.57 -1.72 8.65
N PHE A 110 -7.39 -2.46 7.91
CA PHE A 110 -8.48 -1.92 7.11
C PHE A 110 -9.81 -2.20 7.82
N THR A 111 -10.61 -1.17 8.08
CA THR A 111 -11.92 -1.31 8.72
C THR A 111 -13.02 -0.77 7.80
N ARG A 112 -14.04 -1.60 7.56
CA ARG A 112 -15.27 -1.19 6.89
C ARG A 112 -16.09 -0.29 7.81
N MET A 113 -16.43 0.90 7.33
CA MET A 113 -17.16 1.87 8.15
C MET A 113 -18.65 1.55 8.29
N ASP A 114 -19.22 0.80 7.33
CA ASP A 114 -20.63 0.41 7.33
C ASP A 114 -20.94 -0.73 8.31
N THR A 115 -20.00 -1.67 8.48
CA THR A 115 -20.18 -2.91 9.23
C THR A 115 -19.29 -3.01 10.46
N GLY A 116 -18.24 -2.20 10.55
CA GLY A 116 -17.22 -2.30 11.59
C GLY A 116 -16.28 -3.51 11.45
N LYS A 117 -16.47 -4.37 10.44
CA LYS A 117 -15.55 -5.48 10.15
C LYS A 117 -14.16 -4.93 9.85
N SER A 118 -13.13 -5.64 10.30
CA SER A 118 -11.75 -5.25 10.05
C SER A 118 -10.87 -6.45 9.75
N VAL A 119 -9.79 -6.20 9.02
CA VAL A 119 -8.69 -7.14 8.81
C VAL A 119 -7.37 -6.44 9.08
N GLU A 120 -6.41 -7.17 9.63
CA GLU A 120 -5.02 -6.72 9.75
C GLU A 120 -4.16 -7.41 8.70
N VAL A 121 -3.19 -6.68 8.19
CA VAL A 121 -2.34 -7.15 7.10
C VAL A 121 -0.89 -6.87 7.45
N ASP A 122 -0.06 -7.89 7.28
CA ASP A 122 1.40 -7.79 7.38
C ASP A 122 2.07 -7.99 6.02
N TYR A 123 3.27 -7.41 5.89
CA TYR A 123 4.11 -7.57 4.72
C TYR A 123 5.56 -7.87 5.11
N ASN A 124 6.06 -9.00 4.63
CA ASN A 124 7.44 -9.43 4.84
C ASN A 124 8.09 -9.91 3.52
N PRO A 125 8.76 -9.03 2.76
CA PRO A 125 9.45 -9.43 1.53
C PRO A 125 10.62 -10.38 1.79
N ALA A 126 11.20 -10.38 2.99
CA ALA A 126 12.36 -11.20 3.35
C ALA A 126 12.08 -12.72 3.24
N ASN A 127 10.80 -13.12 3.23
CA ASN A 127 10.40 -14.50 2.99
C ASN A 127 10.76 -15.00 1.58
N VAL A 128 11.03 -14.11 0.63
CA VAL A 128 11.37 -14.48 -0.76
C VAL A 128 12.56 -13.72 -1.33
N VAL A 129 12.84 -12.51 -0.85
CA VAL A 129 13.94 -11.66 -1.33
C VAL A 129 14.34 -10.65 -0.27
N TYR A 130 15.62 -10.25 -0.24
CA TYR A 130 16.11 -9.21 0.66
C TYR A 130 16.40 -7.91 -0.12
N PRO A 131 15.46 -6.95 -0.19
CA PRO A 131 15.64 -5.70 -0.95
C PRO A 131 16.87 -4.90 -0.52
N GLY A 132 17.20 -4.93 0.78
CA GLY A 132 18.37 -4.26 1.35
C GLY A 132 19.69 -4.71 0.70
N ASN A 133 19.85 -6.00 0.42
CA ASN A 133 21.07 -6.52 -0.22
C ASN A 133 21.23 -5.98 -1.65
N ILE A 134 20.13 -5.89 -2.39
CA ILE A 134 20.14 -5.36 -3.76
C ILE A 134 20.45 -3.86 -3.73
N MET A 135 19.84 -3.10 -2.81
CA MET A 135 20.14 -1.69 -2.60
C MET A 135 21.62 -1.47 -2.25
N MET A 136 22.13 -2.20 -1.25
CA MET A 136 23.53 -2.09 -0.81
C MET A 136 24.53 -2.48 -1.89
N SER A 137 24.17 -3.36 -2.83
CA SER A 137 25.04 -3.65 -3.98
C SER A 137 25.24 -2.46 -4.92
N ALA A 138 24.39 -1.43 -4.86
CA ALA A 138 24.48 -0.23 -5.71
C ALA A 138 25.03 1.00 -4.95
N ILE A 139 24.70 1.14 -3.66
CA ILE A 139 25.06 2.33 -2.87
C ILE A 139 26.05 2.04 -1.73
N GLY A 140 26.31 0.77 -1.44
CA GLY A 140 27.15 0.36 -0.32
C GLY A 140 28.65 0.49 -0.60
N PRO A 141 29.49 0.28 0.44
CA PRO A 141 30.94 0.40 0.34
C PRO A 141 31.57 -0.55 -0.69
N GLN A 142 30.91 -1.68 -0.96
CA GLN A 142 31.38 -2.72 -1.89
C GLN A 142 30.76 -2.60 -3.29
N ALA A 143 30.06 -1.51 -3.60
CA ALA A 143 29.41 -1.33 -4.89
C ALA A 143 30.44 -1.10 -6.01
N THR A 144 30.43 -1.98 -7.02
CA THR A 144 31.29 -1.88 -8.20
C THR A 144 30.61 -1.14 -9.34
N VAL A 145 31.35 -0.81 -10.40
CA VAL A 145 30.78 -0.22 -11.63
C VAL A 145 29.70 -1.13 -12.21
N GLU A 146 29.92 -2.44 -12.20
CA GLU A 146 28.99 -3.42 -12.76
C GLU A 146 27.73 -3.59 -11.93
N THR A 147 27.85 -3.63 -10.59
CA THR A 147 26.68 -3.75 -9.72
C THR A 147 25.80 -2.50 -9.78
N LYS A 148 26.39 -1.32 -9.91
CA LYS A 148 25.66 -0.06 -10.16
C LYS A 148 24.95 -0.07 -11.51
N LYS A 149 25.64 -0.50 -12.58
CA LYS A 149 25.07 -0.57 -13.94
C LYS A 149 23.87 -1.53 -14.02
N THR A 150 23.96 -2.68 -13.38
CA THR A 150 22.90 -3.72 -13.40
C THR A 150 21.80 -3.50 -12.36
N PHE A 151 21.96 -2.53 -11.45
CA PHE A 151 21.02 -2.30 -10.34
C PHE A 151 19.57 -2.09 -10.80
N PRO A 152 19.25 -1.24 -11.79
CA PRO A 152 17.86 -1.02 -12.20
C PRO A 152 17.14 -2.31 -12.64
N HIS A 153 17.88 -3.21 -13.30
CA HIS A 153 17.35 -4.50 -13.73
C HIS A 153 17.06 -5.41 -12.53
N ARG A 154 18.06 -5.64 -11.67
CA ARG A 154 17.92 -6.48 -10.46
C ARG A 154 16.86 -5.93 -9.50
N TRP A 155 16.75 -4.61 -9.41
CA TRP A 155 15.71 -3.94 -8.62
C TRP A 155 14.32 -4.26 -9.16
N LYS A 156 14.12 -4.15 -10.48
CA LYS A 156 12.86 -4.50 -11.13
C LYS A 156 12.54 -6.00 -11.03
N GLU A 157 13.52 -6.87 -11.21
CA GLU A 157 13.35 -8.32 -11.07
C GLU A 157 12.89 -8.70 -9.66
N MET A 158 13.47 -8.08 -8.62
CA MET A 158 13.07 -8.30 -7.24
C MET A 158 11.59 -7.96 -6.99
N ILE A 159 11.06 -6.92 -7.64
CA ILE A 159 9.63 -6.64 -7.60
C ILE A 159 8.83 -7.77 -8.25
N GLY A 160 9.28 -8.30 -9.39
CA GLY A 160 8.69 -9.47 -10.01
C GLY A 160 8.64 -10.69 -9.07
N VAL A 161 9.72 -10.94 -8.31
CA VAL A 161 9.76 -12.02 -7.31
C VAL A 161 8.69 -11.82 -6.23
N ILE A 162 8.50 -10.59 -5.74
CA ILE A 162 7.46 -10.26 -4.76
C ILE A 162 6.06 -10.54 -5.32
N PHE A 163 5.76 -10.07 -6.54
CA PHE A 163 4.46 -10.31 -7.19
C PHE A 163 4.19 -11.78 -7.50
N ASN A 164 5.23 -12.55 -7.83
CA ASN A 164 5.09 -13.99 -8.10
C ASN A 164 4.91 -14.83 -6.81
N ASN A 165 5.09 -14.23 -5.63
CA ASN A 165 5.00 -14.93 -4.35
C ASN A 165 4.15 -14.17 -3.32
N ILE A 166 3.06 -13.54 -3.75
CA ILE A 166 2.20 -12.69 -2.89
C ILE A 166 1.79 -13.42 -1.61
N ASP A 167 1.40 -14.69 -1.69
CA ASP A 167 0.94 -15.48 -0.53
C ASP A 167 2.04 -15.80 0.48
N LYS A 168 3.31 -15.63 0.11
CA LYS A 168 4.45 -15.82 1.02
C LYS A 168 4.90 -14.54 1.68
N VAL A 169 4.53 -13.38 1.13
CA VAL A 169 5.00 -12.07 1.60
C VAL A 169 3.89 -11.22 2.21
N VAL A 170 2.62 -11.52 1.95
CA VAL A 170 1.47 -10.84 2.56
C VAL A 170 0.63 -11.83 3.36
N GLU A 171 0.40 -11.51 4.62
CA GLU A 171 -0.46 -12.26 5.53
C GLU A 171 -1.66 -11.40 5.90
N VAL A 172 -2.85 -11.98 5.90
CA VAL A 172 -4.11 -11.33 6.32
C VAL A 172 -4.67 -12.09 7.52
N ARG A 173 -5.06 -11.37 8.56
CA ARG A 173 -5.68 -11.92 9.79
C ARG A 173 -6.92 -11.13 10.20
#